data_AF-A0A1Q7ELU5-F1
#
_entry.id   AF-A0A1Q7ELU5-F1
#
_cell.length_a   1.000
_cell.length_b   1.000
_cell.length_c   1.000
_cell.angle_alpha   90.00
_cell.angle_beta   90.00
_cell.angle_gamma   90.00
#
_symmetry.space_group_name_H-M   'P 1'
#
loop_
_entity.id
_entity.type
_entity.pdbx_description
1 polymer ?
#
loop_
_entity_poly.entity_id
_entity_poly.type
_entity_poly.pdbx_seq_one_letter_code
_entity_poly.pdbx_strand_id
1 'polypeptide(L)'
;MRLISADGRWWWNGREWQPLPKAVDAEGSEGSTGSTGSAGSTAVVSEAAPVDRPEAAPSPADGTPKFMPGQYVKSRTEVPDTGIARRLYDLSGGRINLGPSAAELRHLRLLNMARTPVSDPPVHLAVASAKGGVGKSTMALLVASKMGLLRNDRIIAVECNPHHGTFRSRVPTHHDRSIKDLIDFLDSSEIDRDQDLTLPMLHRFTTHVPESRLEVMTAPTDPRIRKALSANDYNRVFGVLERYFDIIILDLGTGLLDETTKFILERVCDQLVVVAPAELDGAELGAFTLEFVADSRGVEWVRERAVVVINRVVRDTQVDVSGMEGYFRHWVRACLRVSQDPHLKSGGIFDWRLISRAADEEILALTGEVATGFSLGRSVPGAAEPA
;
A
#
# COMPACT_ATOMS: atom_id res chain seq x y z
N MET A 1 -25.51 -7.06 23.99
CA MET A 1 -24.08 -7.42 24.17
C MET A 1 -24.04 -8.61 25.11
N ARG A 2 -23.67 -9.82 24.65
CA ARG A 2 -23.51 -10.99 25.53
C ARG A 2 -22.15 -10.88 26.22
N LEU A 3 -22.12 -10.89 27.54
CA LEU A 3 -20.86 -10.98 28.30
C LEU A 3 -20.49 -12.46 28.40
N ILE A 4 -19.26 -12.80 28.07
CA ILE A 4 -18.70 -14.16 28.13
C ILE A 4 -17.50 -14.13 29.08
N SER A 5 -17.33 -15.18 29.89
CA SER A 5 -16.19 -15.30 30.80
C SER A 5 -14.89 -15.49 30.01
N ALA A 6 -13.75 -15.03 30.56
CA ALA A 6 -12.46 -15.10 29.87
C ALA A 6 -11.98 -16.54 29.55
N ASP A 7 -12.45 -17.54 30.31
CA ASP A 7 -12.20 -18.97 30.05
C ASP A 7 -13.13 -19.58 28.99
N GLY A 8 -14.06 -18.80 28.44
CA GLY A 8 -15.00 -19.20 27.39
C GLY A 8 -16.10 -20.16 27.85
N ARG A 9 -16.25 -20.38 29.17
CA ARG A 9 -17.18 -21.40 29.71
C ARG A 9 -18.55 -20.87 30.11
N TRP A 10 -18.69 -19.55 30.28
CA TRP A 10 -19.89 -18.95 30.87
C TRP A 10 -20.35 -17.73 30.09
N TRP A 11 -21.66 -17.49 30.06
CA TRP A 11 -22.25 -16.26 29.54
C TRP A 11 -23.21 -15.64 30.56
N TRP A 12 -23.32 -14.32 30.56
CA TRP A 12 -24.18 -13.57 31.47
C TRP A 12 -25.56 -13.34 30.84
N ASN A 13 -26.62 -13.79 31.53
CA ASN A 13 -28.00 -13.62 31.07
C ASN A 13 -28.66 -12.30 31.52
N GLY A 14 -27.94 -11.45 32.25
CA GLY A 14 -28.47 -10.21 32.85
C GLY A 14 -28.75 -10.30 34.36
N ARG A 15 -28.75 -11.50 34.95
CA ARG A 15 -28.93 -11.72 36.39
C ARG A 15 -27.87 -12.64 37.02
N GLU A 16 -27.42 -13.66 36.30
CA GLU A 16 -26.45 -14.65 36.78
C GLU A 16 -25.60 -15.24 35.65
N TRP A 17 -24.50 -15.89 36.01
CA TRP A 17 -23.61 -16.60 35.08
C TRP A 17 -24.18 -17.97 34.73
N GLN A 18 -24.32 -18.24 33.44
CA GLN A 18 -24.85 -19.50 32.91
C GLN A 18 -23.78 -20.20 32.07
N PRO A 19 -23.67 -21.54 32.10
CA PRO A 19 -22.70 -22.26 31.28
C PRO A 19 -23.02 -22.07 29.78
N LEU A 20 -21.99 -21.89 28.95
CA LEU A 20 -22.17 -21.86 27.49
C LEU A 20 -22.64 -23.24 27.01
N PRO A 21 -23.71 -23.33 26.19
CA PRO A 21 -24.12 -24.59 25.60
C PRO A 21 -22.97 -25.18 24.78
N LYS A 22 -22.59 -26.42 25.05
CA LYS A 22 -21.70 -27.17 24.16
C LYS A 22 -22.45 -27.45 22.85
N ALA A 23 -21.83 -27.18 21.71
CA ALA A 23 -22.37 -27.63 20.44
C ALA A 23 -22.58 -29.15 20.51
N VAL A 24 -23.78 -29.59 20.19
CA VAL A 24 -24.11 -31.02 20.14
C VAL A 24 -23.49 -31.55 18.85
N ASP A 25 -22.57 -32.51 18.97
CA ASP A 25 -22.02 -33.23 17.83
C ASP A 25 -23.17 -33.98 17.13
N ALA A 26 -23.43 -33.61 15.88
CA ALA A 26 -24.40 -34.27 15.04
C ALA A 26 -23.75 -35.48 14.39
N GLU A 27 -23.93 -36.67 14.97
CA GLU A 27 -23.74 -37.94 14.26
C GLU A 27 -25.05 -38.73 14.21
N GLY A 28 -25.37 -39.19 12.99
CA GLY A 28 -26.17 -40.40 12.76
C GLY A 28 -27.41 -40.24 11.87
N SER A 29 -27.31 -40.59 10.59
CA SER A 29 -28.07 -41.74 10.04
C SER A 29 -27.64 -42.09 8.60
N GLU A 30 -27.42 -43.39 8.40
CA GLU A 30 -27.02 -44.12 7.20
C GLU A 30 -28.05 -44.09 6.04
N GLY A 31 -27.58 -44.44 4.83
CA GLY A 31 -28.40 -44.86 3.70
C GLY A 31 -27.56 -45.50 2.60
N SER A 32 -27.69 -46.82 2.43
CA SER A 32 -26.88 -47.70 1.58
C SER A 32 -27.26 -47.73 0.08
N THR A 33 -26.54 -48.60 -0.67
CA THR A 33 -26.72 -49.17 -2.03
C THR A 33 -25.83 -48.53 -3.11
N GLY A 34 -25.08 -49.25 -3.96
CA GLY A 34 -24.80 -50.67 -4.13
C GLY A 34 -24.11 -50.92 -5.48
N SER A 35 -23.36 -52.04 -5.60
CA SER A 35 -23.05 -52.78 -6.85
C SER A 35 -22.12 -52.12 -7.89
N THR A 36 -21.21 -52.74 -8.67
CA THR A 36 -20.60 -54.08 -8.86
C THR A 36 -19.64 -53.97 -10.06
N GLY A 37 -18.48 -54.62 -10.02
CA GLY A 37 -18.14 -55.61 -11.06
C GLY A 37 -16.74 -55.62 -11.73
N SER A 38 -16.06 -56.77 -11.56
CA SER A 38 -15.30 -57.58 -12.55
C SER A 38 -14.03 -56.98 -13.21
N ALA A 39 -12.80 -57.45 -12.95
CA ALA A 39 -12.11 -58.67 -13.46
C ALA A 39 -11.90 -58.67 -15.00
N GLY A 40 -10.75 -58.97 -15.61
CA GLY A 40 -9.41 -59.42 -15.17
C GLY A 40 -8.48 -59.64 -16.40
N SER A 41 -7.35 -60.34 -16.19
CA SER A 41 -6.52 -61.11 -17.17
C SER A 41 -5.09 -60.60 -17.51
N THR A 42 -4.09 -61.32 -16.94
CA THR A 42 -2.80 -61.90 -17.44
C THR A 42 -2.21 -61.46 -18.80
N ALA A 43 -0.91 -61.49 -19.12
CA ALA A 43 0.41 -61.83 -18.54
C ALA A 43 1.48 -61.21 -19.49
N VAL A 44 2.76 -61.02 -19.15
CA VAL A 44 3.92 -61.89 -19.50
C VAL A 44 5.20 -61.22 -18.95
N VAL A 45 6.12 -62.05 -18.44
CA VAL A 45 7.45 -61.69 -17.88
C VAL A 45 8.54 -61.86 -18.94
N SER A 46 9.53 -60.98 -18.98
CA SER A 46 10.89 -61.26 -19.51
C SER A 46 11.93 -60.35 -18.83
N GLU A 47 13.15 -60.86 -18.69
CA GLU A 47 14.09 -60.73 -17.56
C GLU A 47 15.33 -59.83 -17.80
N ALA A 48 15.75 -59.08 -16.76
CA ALA A 48 17.09 -58.58 -16.29
C ALA A 48 18.14 -57.93 -17.26
N ALA A 49 19.03 -56.97 -16.92
CA ALA A 49 19.38 -56.07 -15.77
C ALA A 49 20.63 -55.19 -16.20
N PRO A 50 21.40 -54.47 -15.33
CA PRO A 50 21.13 -53.30 -14.45
C PRO A 50 22.20 -52.15 -14.57
N VAL A 51 21.95 -50.92 -14.05
CA VAL A 51 22.93 -50.08 -13.26
C VAL A 51 22.18 -49.02 -12.42
N ASP A 52 22.57 -48.92 -11.14
CA ASP A 52 22.11 -48.08 -10.03
C ASP A 52 21.92 -46.57 -10.25
N ARG A 53 20.81 -46.05 -9.72
CA ARG A 53 20.72 -44.68 -9.19
C ARG A 53 19.89 -44.73 -7.90
N PRO A 54 20.30 -44.11 -6.78
CA PRO A 54 19.58 -44.22 -5.52
C PRO A 54 18.15 -43.72 -5.68
N GLU A 55 17.21 -44.58 -5.31
CA GLU A 55 15.77 -44.35 -5.33
C GLU A 55 15.46 -43.17 -4.39
N ALA A 56 15.04 -42.05 -4.97
CA ALA A 56 14.51 -40.93 -4.24
C ALA A 56 13.25 -41.40 -3.49
N ALA A 57 13.20 -41.13 -2.18
CA ALA A 57 12.04 -41.44 -1.36
C ALA A 57 10.74 -40.98 -2.05
N PRO A 58 9.66 -41.78 -2.02
CA PRO A 58 8.42 -41.42 -2.68
C PRO A 58 7.92 -40.08 -2.12
N SER A 59 7.76 -39.10 -3.02
CA SER A 59 7.08 -37.86 -2.69
C SER A 59 5.68 -38.20 -2.17
N PRO A 60 5.21 -37.62 -1.05
CA PRO A 60 3.87 -37.90 -0.55
C PRO A 60 2.85 -37.61 -1.65
N ALA A 61 1.96 -38.56 -1.90
CA ALA A 61 0.89 -38.44 -2.88
C ALA A 61 0.04 -37.20 -2.59
N ASP A 62 -0.30 -36.45 -3.64
CA ASP A 62 -1.33 -35.42 -3.61
C ASP A 62 -2.63 -36.04 -3.05
N GLY A 63 -2.94 -35.72 -1.79
CA GLY A 63 -4.09 -36.28 -1.08
C GLY A 63 -3.82 -36.70 0.37
N THR A 64 -2.56 -36.78 0.83
CA THR A 64 -2.31 -37.00 2.26
C THR A 64 -2.66 -35.75 3.06
N PRO A 65 -3.48 -35.84 4.14
CA PRO A 65 -3.84 -34.69 4.95
C PRO A 65 -2.58 -34.07 5.55
N LYS A 66 -2.27 -32.84 5.11
CA LYS A 66 -1.09 -32.10 5.55
C LYS A 66 -1.35 -31.57 6.95
N PHE A 67 -0.54 -31.98 7.92
CA PHE A 67 -0.60 -31.42 9.27
C PHE A 67 -0.35 -29.91 9.19
N MET A 68 -1.38 -29.12 9.53
CA MET A 68 -1.34 -27.66 9.57
C MET A 68 -1.34 -27.24 11.05
N PRO A 69 -0.17 -26.99 11.67
CA PRO A 69 -0.06 -26.74 13.12
C PRO A 69 -1.01 -25.64 13.61
N GLY A 70 -1.22 -24.60 12.80
CA GLY A 70 -2.10 -23.48 13.11
C GLY A 70 -3.59 -23.82 13.24
N GLN A 71 -4.06 -24.91 12.61
CA GLN A 71 -5.46 -25.36 12.75
C GLN A 71 -5.74 -26.03 14.10
N TYR A 72 -4.69 -26.46 14.80
CA TYR A 72 -4.80 -27.11 16.11
C TYR A 72 -4.51 -26.15 17.27
N VAL A 73 -4.22 -24.88 16.97
CA VAL A 73 -4.09 -23.82 17.98
C VAL A 73 -5.51 -23.35 18.32
N LYS A 74 -5.92 -23.53 19.57
CA LYS A 74 -7.16 -22.92 20.07
C LYS A 74 -7.08 -21.42 19.84
N SER A 75 -8.11 -20.84 19.21
CA SER A 75 -8.22 -19.38 19.09
C SER A 75 -8.17 -18.79 20.49
N ARG A 76 -7.08 -18.07 20.78
CA ARG A 76 -6.95 -17.35 22.03
C ARG A 76 -7.92 -16.17 21.95
N THR A 77 -8.80 -16.04 22.91
CA THR A 77 -9.73 -14.90 22.99
C THR A 77 -8.90 -13.61 22.94
N GLU A 78 -9.09 -12.81 21.90
CA GLU A 78 -8.34 -11.55 21.72
C GLU A 78 -8.57 -10.66 22.94
N VAL A 79 -7.47 -10.17 23.52
CA VAL A 79 -7.50 -9.30 24.68
C VAL A 79 -7.43 -7.87 24.17
N PRO A 80 -8.26 -6.94 24.65
CA PRO A 80 -8.15 -5.53 24.29
C PRO A 80 -6.75 -5.02 24.67
N ASP A 81 -6.14 -4.20 23.83
CA ASP A 81 -4.84 -3.58 24.05
C ASP A 81 -4.98 -2.16 24.60
N THR A 82 -6.13 -1.50 24.41
CA THR A 82 -6.33 -0.11 24.86
C THR A 82 -7.73 0.20 25.42
N GLY A 83 -7.87 1.39 26.04
CA GLY A 83 -9.16 1.93 26.46
C GLY A 83 -9.75 1.36 27.74
N ILE A 84 -11.05 1.60 27.95
CA ILE A 84 -11.78 1.14 29.15
C ILE A 84 -11.87 -0.39 29.19
N ALA A 85 -12.00 -1.03 28.03
CA ALA A 85 -12.00 -2.48 27.91
C ALA A 85 -10.69 -3.10 28.43
N ARG A 86 -9.53 -2.52 28.06
CA ARG A 86 -8.22 -2.91 28.63
C ARG A 86 -8.17 -2.70 30.13
N ARG A 87 -8.55 -1.52 30.62
CA ARG A 87 -8.52 -1.22 32.06
C ARG A 87 -9.40 -2.16 32.87
N LEU A 88 -10.58 -2.51 32.37
CA LEU A 88 -11.47 -3.49 33.01
C LEU A 88 -10.88 -4.91 32.96
N TYR A 89 -10.24 -5.29 31.86
CA TYR A 89 -9.53 -6.56 31.76
C TYR A 89 -8.40 -6.65 32.80
N ASP A 90 -7.55 -5.62 32.87
CA ASP A 90 -6.42 -5.55 33.80
C ASP A 90 -6.89 -5.53 35.27
N LEU A 91 -7.87 -4.68 35.61
CA LEU A 91 -8.42 -4.57 36.98
C LEU A 91 -9.19 -5.82 37.42
N SER A 92 -9.77 -6.57 36.48
CA SER A 92 -10.45 -7.83 36.78
C SER A 92 -9.49 -9.03 36.92
N GLY A 93 -8.17 -8.82 36.79
CA GLY A 93 -7.19 -9.89 36.77
C GLY A 93 -7.38 -10.84 35.58
N GLY A 94 -7.86 -10.32 34.45
CA GLY A 94 -8.16 -11.07 33.24
C GLY A 94 -9.48 -11.85 33.26
N ARG A 95 -10.37 -11.63 34.24
CA ARG A 95 -11.66 -12.33 34.36
C ARG A 95 -12.75 -11.78 33.44
N ILE A 96 -12.70 -10.47 33.17
CA ILE A 96 -13.66 -9.75 32.31
C ILE A 96 -12.94 -9.35 31.03
N ASN A 97 -13.15 -10.09 29.95
CA ASN A 97 -12.65 -9.74 28.63
C ASN A 97 -13.82 -9.23 27.77
N LEU A 98 -13.88 -7.92 27.55
CA LEU A 98 -14.88 -7.31 26.67
C LEU A 98 -14.51 -7.44 25.17
N GLY A 99 -13.34 -8.01 24.87
CA GLY A 99 -12.75 -8.04 23.55
C GLY A 99 -12.23 -6.67 23.10
N PRO A 100 -11.52 -6.62 21.96
CA PRO A 100 -11.08 -5.37 21.36
C PRO A 100 -12.28 -4.50 20.97
N SER A 101 -12.11 -3.18 21.10
CA SER A 101 -13.16 -2.22 20.74
C SER A 101 -13.35 -2.15 19.21
N ALA A 102 -14.50 -1.65 18.73
CA ALA A 102 -14.71 -1.45 17.29
C ALA A 102 -13.65 -0.53 16.65
N ALA A 103 -13.18 0.48 17.38
CA ALA A 103 -12.10 1.36 16.93
C ALA A 103 -10.75 0.64 16.83
N GLU A 104 -10.49 -0.27 17.76
CA GLU A 104 -9.28 -1.10 17.79
C GLU A 104 -9.28 -2.14 16.65
N LEU A 105 -10.41 -2.81 16.42
CA LEU A 105 -10.57 -3.71 15.28
C LEU A 105 -10.42 -2.97 13.94
N ARG A 106 -10.97 -1.75 13.84
CA ARG A 106 -10.76 -0.88 12.67
C ARG A 106 -9.27 -0.58 12.49
N HIS A 107 -8.59 -0.14 13.55
CA HIS A 107 -7.16 0.18 13.49
C HIS A 107 -6.32 -1.03 13.06
N LEU A 108 -6.55 -2.20 13.65
CA LEU A 108 -5.89 -3.45 13.27
C LEU A 108 -6.16 -3.83 11.81
N ARG A 109 -7.39 -3.65 11.33
CA ARG A 109 -7.73 -3.85 9.91
C ARG A 109 -6.92 -2.93 9.00
N LEU A 110 -6.82 -1.64 9.34
CA LEU A 110 -6.04 -0.68 8.55
C LEU A 110 -4.54 -1.01 8.57
N LEU A 111 -4.00 -1.43 9.71
CA LEU A 111 -2.61 -1.91 9.81
C LEU A 111 -2.36 -3.13 8.90
N ASN A 112 -3.28 -4.08 8.86
CA ASN A 112 -3.18 -5.25 7.99
C ASN A 112 -3.25 -4.85 6.51
N MET A 113 -4.16 -3.94 6.14
CA MET A 113 -4.25 -3.39 4.79
C MET A 113 -2.94 -2.69 4.39
N ALA A 114 -2.40 -1.82 5.25
CA ALA A 114 -1.15 -1.10 5.01
C ALA A 114 0.07 -2.03 4.88
N ARG A 115 -0.03 -3.28 5.36
CA ARG A 115 0.99 -4.32 5.27
C ARG A 115 0.78 -5.31 4.11
N THR A 116 -0.21 -5.09 3.24
CA THR A 116 -0.45 -5.94 2.05
C THR A 116 0.84 -6.07 1.23
N PRO A 117 1.38 -7.29 1.01
CA PRO A 117 2.62 -7.48 0.26
C PRO A 117 2.55 -6.91 -1.18
N VAL A 118 3.70 -6.53 -1.71
CA VAL A 118 3.80 -6.17 -3.13
C VAL A 118 3.86 -7.45 -3.95
N SER A 119 2.89 -7.68 -4.83
CA SER A 119 2.82 -8.90 -5.65
C SER A 119 3.91 -8.96 -6.72
N ASP A 120 4.23 -7.82 -7.33
CA ASP A 120 5.17 -7.70 -8.45
C ASP A 120 6.01 -6.41 -8.30
N PRO A 121 7.08 -6.45 -7.47
CA PRO A 121 7.93 -5.28 -7.26
C PRO A 121 8.88 -5.08 -8.46
N PRO A 122 9.30 -3.82 -8.76
CA PRO A 122 8.86 -2.58 -8.13
C PRO A 122 7.46 -2.12 -8.52
N VAL A 123 6.77 -1.42 -7.60
CA VAL A 123 5.53 -0.70 -7.89
C VAL A 123 5.76 0.81 -7.93
N HIS A 124 5.20 1.46 -8.95
CA HIS A 124 5.19 2.91 -9.13
C HIS A 124 3.85 3.52 -8.68
N LEU A 125 3.89 4.30 -7.61
CA LEU A 125 2.75 5.07 -7.11
C LEU A 125 2.88 6.53 -7.53
N ALA A 126 2.06 6.98 -8.48
CA ALA A 126 1.99 8.39 -8.83
C ALA A 126 1.10 9.16 -7.84
N VAL A 127 1.56 10.33 -7.41
CA VAL A 127 0.77 11.28 -6.61
C VAL A 127 0.59 12.55 -7.42
N ALA A 128 -0.66 12.83 -7.80
CA ALA A 128 -1.01 13.90 -8.74
C ALA A 128 -1.96 14.92 -8.12
N SER A 129 -1.94 16.13 -8.68
CA SER A 129 -2.97 17.15 -8.47
C SER A 129 -2.89 18.18 -9.58
N ALA A 130 -4.04 18.58 -10.11
CA ALA A 130 -4.13 19.68 -11.08
C ALA A 130 -4.00 21.08 -10.44
N LYS A 131 -3.94 21.20 -9.11
CA LYS A 131 -3.80 22.49 -8.41
C LYS A 131 -2.54 22.56 -7.57
N GLY A 132 -1.83 23.69 -7.68
CA GLY A 132 -0.72 24.02 -6.81
C GLY A 132 -1.16 24.22 -5.35
N GLY A 133 -0.31 23.82 -4.41
CA GLY A 133 -0.53 24.11 -3.00
C GLY A 133 -1.55 23.25 -2.27
N VAL A 134 -2.12 22.20 -2.87
CA VAL A 134 -3.11 21.30 -2.23
C VAL A 134 -2.51 20.35 -1.18
N GLY A 135 -1.18 20.29 -1.08
CA GLY A 135 -0.47 19.37 -0.20
C GLY A 135 -0.09 18.03 -0.84
N LYS A 136 -0.04 17.94 -2.17
CA LYS A 136 0.39 16.77 -2.94
C LYS A 136 1.73 16.18 -2.46
N SER A 137 2.76 17.01 -2.43
CA SER A 137 4.11 16.62 -2.00
C SER A 137 4.18 16.22 -0.54
N THR A 138 3.39 16.89 0.31
CA THR A 138 3.23 16.49 1.71
C THR A 138 2.57 15.11 1.80
N MET A 139 1.53 14.86 1.01
CA MET A 139 0.84 13.57 1.00
C MET A 139 1.75 12.43 0.51
N ALA A 140 2.53 12.68 -0.55
CA ALA A 140 3.51 11.72 -1.05
C ALA A 140 4.49 11.30 0.04
N LEU A 141 5.09 12.26 0.75
CA LEU A 141 6.01 11.98 1.86
C LEU A 141 5.33 11.31 3.06
N LEU A 142 4.08 11.66 3.37
CA LEU A 142 3.33 11.06 4.47
C LEU A 142 3.00 9.59 4.21
N VAL A 143 2.49 9.28 3.00
CA VAL A 143 2.23 7.90 2.59
C VAL A 143 3.54 7.10 2.56
N ALA A 144 4.59 7.67 1.96
CA ALA A 144 5.92 7.04 1.90
C ALA A 144 6.49 6.73 3.30
N SER A 145 6.43 7.71 4.20
CA SER A 145 6.94 7.56 5.57
C SER A 145 6.09 6.57 6.37
N LYS A 146 4.75 6.58 6.22
CA LYS A 146 3.87 5.61 6.89
C LYS A 146 4.13 4.19 6.41
N MET A 147 4.34 4.00 5.10
CA MET A 147 4.75 2.70 4.57
C MET A 147 6.10 2.25 5.16
N GLY A 148 7.09 3.14 5.19
CA GLY A 148 8.41 2.84 5.74
C GLY A 148 8.41 2.50 7.24
N LEU A 149 7.47 3.07 8.01
CA LEU A 149 7.25 2.73 9.42
C LEU A 149 6.58 1.36 9.63
N LEU A 150 5.78 0.88 8.67
CA LEU A 150 4.91 -0.29 8.84
C LEU A 150 5.40 -1.54 8.12
N ARG A 151 6.28 -1.38 7.14
CA ARG A 151 6.68 -2.40 6.16
C ARG A 151 8.20 -2.57 6.15
N ASN A 152 8.71 -3.63 5.51
CA ASN A 152 10.16 -3.85 5.35
C ASN A 152 10.64 -3.67 3.91
N ASP A 153 9.77 -3.19 3.03
CA ASP A 153 10.11 -2.84 1.65
C ASP A 153 11.10 -1.68 1.61
N ARG A 154 11.94 -1.64 0.57
CA ARG A 154 12.78 -0.48 0.25
C ARG A 154 11.93 0.55 -0.49
N ILE A 155 11.79 1.73 0.09
CA ILE A 155 10.87 2.77 -0.39
C ILE A 155 11.66 4.02 -0.74
N ILE A 156 11.38 4.57 -1.93
CA ILE A 156 11.89 5.87 -2.35
C ILE A 156 10.74 6.80 -2.76
N ALA A 157 10.79 8.04 -2.31
CA ALA A 157 9.97 9.12 -2.82
C ALA A 157 10.80 9.99 -3.78
N VAL A 158 10.32 10.17 -5.00
CA VAL A 158 10.98 10.92 -6.07
C VAL A 158 10.13 12.13 -6.41
N GLU A 159 10.73 13.30 -6.39
CA GLU A 159 10.09 14.53 -6.82
C GLU A 159 10.26 14.72 -8.33
N CYS A 160 9.18 14.54 -9.08
CA CYS A 160 9.18 14.57 -10.55
C CYS A 160 8.74 15.92 -11.13
N ASN A 161 8.67 16.98 -10.31
CA ASN A 161 8.30 18.31 -10.77
C ASN A 161 9.54 19.05 -11.33
N PRO A 162 9.63 19.32 -12.64
CA PRO A 162 10.79 19.99 -13.23
C PRO A 162 10.87 21.48 -12.91
N HIS A 163 9.78 22.08 -12.43
CA HIS A 163 9.67 23.55 -12.28
C HIS A 163 9.90 24.04 -10.85
N HIS A 164 9.54 23.23 -9.84
CA HIS A 164 9.63 23.64 -8.44
C HIS A 164 9.69 22.45 -7.49
N GLY A 165 10.86 22.20 -6.91
CA GLY A 165 11.04 21.24 -5.82
C GLY A 165 10.49 21.75 -4.48
N THR A 166 9.94 20.84 -3.69
CA THR A 166 9.25 21.05 -2.42
C THR A 166 9.74 20.10 -1.34
N PHE A 167 10.22 18.90 -1.70
CA PHE A 167 10.67 17.89 -0.75
C PHE A 167 11.77 18.39 0.19
N ARG A 168 12.71 19.20 -0.29
CA ARG A 168 13.79 19.79 0.54
C ARG A 168 13.27 20.60 1.72
N SER A 169 12.12 21.24 1.58
CA SER A 169 11.51 22.01 2.66
C SER A 169 10.82 21.12 3.70
N ARG A 170 10.68 19.82 3.43
CA ARG A 170 9.87 18.85 4.19
C ARG A 170 10.67 17.73 4.81
N VAL A 171 11.87 17.43 4.34
CA VAL A 171 12.76 16.43 4.94
C VAL A 171 14.08 17.06 5.38
N PRO A 172 14.73 16.55 6.44
CA PRO A 172 16.07 17.00 6.79
C PRO A 172 17.06 16.60 5.68
N THR A 173 17.60 17.57 4.94
CA THR A 173 18.57 17.31 3.86
C THR A 173 19.99 17.68 4.28
N HIS A 174 20.96 16.81 3.99
CA HIS A 174 22.39 17.05 4.26
C HIS A 174 23.19 17.46 3.01
N HIS A 175 22.57 17.44 1.83
CA HIS A 175 23.19 17.81 0.57
C HIS A 175 22.17 18.44 -0.38
N ASP A 176 22.66 19.11 -1.43
CA ASP A 176 21.85 19.77 -2.45
C ASP A 176 21.82 19.03 -3.79
N ARG A 177 22.18 17.74 -3.83
CA ARG A 177 22.04 16.92 -5.03
C ARG A 177 20.59 16.56 -5.32
N SER A 178 20.26 16.52 -6.60
CA SER A 178 18.95 16.33 -7.18
C SER A 178 18.98 15.21 -8.23
N ILE A 179 17.81 14.87 -8.76
CA ILE A 179 17.68 13.96 -9.91
C ILE A 179 18.52 14.41 -11.11
N LYS A 180 18.74 15.72 -11.31
CA LYS A 180 19.60 16.23 -12.40
C LYS A 180 21.07 15.87 -12.17
N ASP A 181 21.53 15.94 -10.93
CA ASP A 181 22.91 15.57 -10.59
C ASP A 181 23.15 14.07 -10.78
N LEU A 182 22.12 13.25 -10.57
CA LEU A 182 22.17 11.82 -10.90
C LEU A 182 22.31 11.64 -12.43
N ILE A 183 21.50 12.33 -13.25
CA ILE A 183 21.63 12.27 -14.70
C ILE A 183 23.03 12.71 -15.17
N ASP A 184 23.54 13.81 -14.64
CA ASP A 184 24.89 14.29 -15.00
C ASP A 184 25.98 13.29 -14.62
N PHE A 185 25.78 12.57 -13.52
CA PHE A 185 26.66 11.48 -13.12
C PHE A 185 26.53 10.28 -14.06
N LEU A 186 25.31 9.94 -14.50
CA LEU A 186 25.09 8.86 -15.47
C LEU A 186 25.67 9.18 -16.85
N ASP A 187 25.77 10.47 -17.21
CA ASP A 187 26.39 10.93 -18.47
C ASP A 187 27.91 11.12 -18.35
N SER A 188 28.47 10.95 -17.15
CA SER A 188 29.90 11.10 -16.90
C SER A 188 30.69 9.86 -17.27
N SER A 189 32.02 10.01 -17.42
CA SER A 189 32.93 8.87 -17.60
C SER A 189 33.18 8.07 -16.32
N GLU A 190 32.52 8.38 -15.20
CA GLU A 190 32.67 7.60 -13.95
C GLU A 190 31.96 6.25 -14.01
N ILE A 191 31.00 6.08 -14.93
CA ILE A 191 30.32 4.82 -15.20
C ILE A 191 30.20 4.59 -16.70
N ASP A 192 30.33 3.34 -17.15
CA ASP A 192 30.22 3.01 -18.57
C ASP A 192 28.76 2.84 -19.00
N ARG A 193 27.91 2.34 -18.11
CA ARG A 193 26.48 2.11 -18.33
C ARG A 193 25.68 2.50 -17.09
N ASP A 194 24.43 2.92 -17.29
CA ASP A 194 23.49 3.19 -16.18
C ASP A 194 23.32 1.97 -15.22
N GLN A 195 23.58 0.76 -15.72
CA GLN A 195 23.53 -0.50 -14.96
C GLN A 195 24.71 -0.67 -13.98
N ASP A 196 25.83 0.01 -14.23
CA ASP A 196 27.04 -0.07 -13.40
C ASP A 196 26.93 0.79 -12.14
N LEU A 197 25.91 1.67 -12.08
CA LEU A 197 25.62 2.46 -10.89
C LEU A 197 25.15 1.56 -9.76
N THR A 198 25.93 1.53 -8.67
CA THR A 198 25.67 0.75 -7.45
C THR A 198 24.83 1.51 -6.42
N LEU A 199 24.18 0.80 -5.49
CA LEU A 199 23.37 1.42 -4.43
C LEU A 199 24.15 2.44 -3.57
N PRO A 200 25.40 2.18 -3.12
CA PRO A 200 26.20 3.21 -2.43
C PRO A 200 26.47 4.47 -3.27
N MET A 201 26.56 4.35 -4.59
CA MET A 201 26.70 5.49 -5.49
C MET A 201 25.38 6.25 -5.61
N LEU A 202 24.26 5.53 -5.69
CA LEU A 202 22.92 6.12 -5.70
C LEU A 202 22.63 6.96 -4.44
N HIS A 203 23.04 6.47 -3.27
CA HIS A 203 22.87 7.19 -2.00
C HIS A 203 23.59 8.55 -1.95
N ARG A 204 24.48 8.84 -2.91
CA ARG A 204 25.06 10.19 -3.04
C ARG A 204 24.03 11.21 -3.54
N PHE A 205 22.90 10.78 -4.11
CA PHE A 205 21.87 11.63 -4.72
C PHE A 205 20.52 11.54 -3.98
N THR A 206 20.45 10.77 -2.91
CA THR A 206 19.24 10.58 -2.11
C THR A 206 19.46 10.99 -0.66
N THR A 207 18.41 11.49 -0.03
CA THR A 207 18.36 11.78 1.40
C THR A 207 17.63 10.65 2.12
N HIS A 208 18.35 9.96 3.00
CA HIS A 208 17.77 8.94 3.88
C HIS A 208 17.08 9.60 5.08
N VAL A 209 15.82 9.25 5.33
CA VAL A 209 15.03 9.66 6.50
C VAL A 209 15.03 8.51 7.51
N PRO A 210 15.88 8.55 8.56
CA PRO A 210 16.15 7.39 9.41
C PRO A 210 14.92 6.85 10.14
N GLU A 211 14.00 7.73 10.55
CA GLU A 211 12.83 7.37 11.33
C GLU A 211 11.88 6.43 10.57
N SER A 212 11.76 6.62 9.25
CA SER A 212 10.88 5.83 8.39
C SER A 212 11.63 4.91 7.43
N ARG A 213 12.98 4.91 7.41
CA ARG A 213 13.79 4.18 6.42
C ARG A 213 13.45 4.57 4.96
N LEU A 214 12.95 5.79 4.78
CA LEU A 214 12.56 6.33 3.48
C LEU A 214 13.77 6.95 2.80
N GLU A 215 13.98 6.63 1.53
CA GLU A 215 14.88 7.40 0.67
C GLU A 215 14.11 8.50 -0.06
N VAL A 216 14.72 9.67 -0.22
CA VAL A 216 14.10 10.80 -0.90
C VAL A 216 15.02 11.36 -1.97
N MET A 217 14.54 11.43 -3.21
CA MET A 217 15.21 12.09 -4.32
C MET A 217 14.48 13.38 -4.65
N THR A 218 15.22 14.49 -4.68
CA THR A 218 14.64 15.84 -4.84
C THR A 218 14.75 16.34 -6.27
N ALA A 219 13.81 17.22 -6.66
CA ALA A 219 13.90 17.93 -7.92
C ALA A 219 15.00 19.01 -7.86
N PRO A 220 15.48 19.50 -9.01
CA PRO A 220 16.45 20.59 -9.03
C PRO A 220 15.86 21.88 -8.46
N THR A 221 16.66 22.64 -7.70
CA THR A 221 16.22 23.88 -7.05
C THR A 221 16.49 25.14 -7.87
N ASP A 222 17.42 25.09 -8.84
CA ASP A 222 17.79 26.26 -9.63
C ASP A 222 16.88 26.39 -10.87
N PRO A 223 15.97 27.39 -10.93
CA PRO A 223 15.12 27.64 -12.08
C PRO A 223 15.89 28.04 -13.35
N ARG A 224 17.19 28.34 -13.24
CA ARG A 224 18.07 28.64 -14.37
C ARG A 224 18.64 27.39 -15.04
N ILE A 225 18.39 26.19 -14.50
CA ILE A 225 18.74 24.94 -15.17
C ILE A 225 17.95 24.89 -16.48
N ARG A 226 18.62 25.26 -17.58
CA ARG A 226 18.00 25.56 -18.88
C ARG A 226 17.48 24.33 -19.62
N LYS A 227 17.90 23.13 -19.21
CA LYS A 227 17.45 21.87 -19.80
C LYS A 227 16.51 21.19 -18.80
N ALA A 228 15.22 21.32 -19.05
CA ALA A 228 14.22 20.50 -18.37
C ALA A 228 14.55 19.02 -18.61
N LEU A 229 14.34 18.19 -17.59
CA LEU A 229 14.50 16.74 -17.73
C LEU A 229 13.45 16.21 -18.71
N SER A 230 13.92 15.41 -19.67
CA SER A 230 13.07 14.75 -20.66
C SER A 230 12.43 13.49 -20.09
N ALA A 231 11.39 12.97 -20.77
CA ALA A 231 10.83 11.65 -20.43
C ALA A 231 11.89 10.54 -20.47
N ASN A 232 12.87 10.63 -21.39
CA ASN A 232 13.99 9.70 -21.46
C ASN A 232 14.90 9.78 -20.23
N ASP A 233 15.15 10.97 -19.69
CA ASP A 233 15.94 11.13 -18.47
C ASP A 233 15.26 10.46 -17.28
N TYR A 234 13.94 10.67 -17.11
CA TYR A 234 13.17 9.96 -16.08
C TYR A 234 13.15 8.45 -16.29
N ASN A 235 13.03 7.97 -17.52
CA ASN A 235 13.08 6.54 -17.83
C ASN A 235 14.42 5.90 -17.40
N ARG A 236 15.55 6.59 -17.62
CA ARG A 236 16.86 6.14 -17.14
C ARG A 236 16.93 6.09 -15.62
N VAL A 237 16.44 7.13 -14.95
CA VAL A 237 16.39 7.18 -13.48
C VAL A 237 15.53 6.04 -12.94
N PHE A 238 14.34 5.81 -13.47
CA PHE A 238 13.48 4.70 -13.05
C PHE A 238 14.17 3.35 -13.28
N GLY A 239 14.81 3.13 -14.43
CA GLY A 239 15.60 1.90 -14.66
C GLY A 239 16.75 1.66 -13.65
N VAL A 240 17.25 2.72 -13.01
CA VAL A 240 18.18 2.61 -11.87
C VAL A 240 17.44 2.29 -10.58
N LEU A 241 16.39 3.04 -10.26
CA LEU A 241 15.63 2.90 -9.01
C LEU A 241 14.96 1.53 -8.90
N GLU A 242 14.43 1.01 -10.00
CA GLU A 242 13.76 -0.29 -10.07
C GLU A 242 14.67 -1.47 -9.68
N ARG A 243 15.99 -1.30 -9.69
CA ARG A 243 16.92 -2.34 -9.21
C ARG A 243 17.06 -2.40 -7.69
N TYR A 244 16.68 -1.32 -7.00
CA TYR A 244 17.03 -1.12 -5.60
C TYR A 244 15.85 -0.90 -4.68
N PHE A 245 14.70 -0.49 -5.21
CA PHE A 245 13.50 -0.16 -4.45
C PHE A 245 12.31 -1.02 -4.86
N ASP A 246 11.52 -1.44 -3.87
CA ASP A 246 10.31 -2.24 -4.08
C ASP A 246 9.10 -1.32 -4.34
N ILE A 247 9.10 -0.11 -3.77
CA ILE A 247 8.04 0.89 -3.91
C ILE A 247 8.66 2.24 -4.26
N ILE A 248 8.23 2.80 -5.39
CA ILE A 248 8.69 4.09 -5.91
C ILE A 248 7.50 5.05 -5.95
N ILE A 249 7.54 6.08 -5.12
CA ILE A 249 6.47 7.07 -4.99
C ILE A 249 6.86 8.32 -5.77
N LEU A 250 6.09 8.68 -6.78
CA LEU A 250 6.37 9.74 -7.73
C LEU A 250 5.51 10.96 -7.40
N ASP A 251 6.11 12.00 -6.85
CA ASP A 251 5.43 13.28 -6.61
C ASP A 251 5.43 14.12 -7.89
N LEU A 252 4.30 14.13 -8.60
CA LEU A 252 4.19 14.75 -9.91
C LEU A 252 4.16 16.28 -9.84
N GLY A 253 4.40 16.97 -10.95
CA GLY A 253 4.17 18.41 -11.04
C GLY A 253 2.68 18.78 -10.93
N THR A 254 2.40 20.07 -11.06
CA THR A 254 1.00 20.57 -11.19
C THR A 254 0.53 20.61 -12.63
N GLY A 255 1.46 20.56 -13.61
CA GLY A 255 1.13 20.50 -15.03
C GLY A 255 0.82 19.08 -15.45
N LEU A 256 -0.47 18.73 -15.50
CA LEU A 256 -0.94 17.45 -16.06
C LEU A 256 -0.52 17.28 -17.52
N LEU A 257 -0.42 18.40 -18.25
CA LEU A 257 -0.08 18.40 -19.66
C LEU A 257 1.44 18.40 -19.91
N ASP A 258 2.26 18.48 -18.86
CA ASP A 258 3.72 18.41 -18.98
C ASP A 258 4.12 17.02 -19.48
N GLU A 259 5.04 16.95 -20.45
CA GLU A 259 5.45 15.70 -21.10
C GLU A 259 5.90 14.63 -20.09
N THR A 260 6.62 15.03 -19.04
CA THR A 260 7.02 14.13 -17.95
C THR A 260 5.82 13.58 -17.18
N THR A 261 4.86 14.43 -16.81
CA THR A 261 3.66 14.02 -16.08
C THR A 261 2.84 13.05 -16.91
N LYS A 262 2.64 13.36 -18.20
CA LYS A 262 1.96 12.47 -19.15
C LYS A 262 2.66 11.12 -19.25
N PHE A 263 3.97 11.12 -19.49
CA PHE A 263 4.77 9.89 -19.57
C PHE A 263 4.58 9.03 -18.31
N ILE A 264 4.66 9.62 -17.12
CA ILE A 264 4.49 8.87 -15.87
C ILE A 264 3.07 8.29 -15.77
N LEU A 265 2.04 9.11 -15.97
CA LEU A 265 0.64 8.68 -15.85
C LEU A 265 0.27 7.63 -16.91
N GLU A 266 0.70 7.81 -18.15
CA GLU A 266 0.34 6.97 -19.29
C GLU A 266 1.19 5.69 -19.42
N ARG A 267 2.43 5.69 -18.92
CA ARG A 267 3.38 4.59 -19.19
C ARG A 267 4.03 3.97 -17.96
N VAL A 268 4.18 4.69 -16.86
CA VAL A 268 5.00 4.24 -15.71
C VAL A 268 4.17 3.83 -14.51
N CYS A 269 3.16 4.61 -14.13
CA CYS A 269 2.48 4.39 -12.86
C CYS A 269 1.61 3.13 -12.88
N ASP A 270 1.68 2.38 -11.78
CA ASP A 270 0.85 1.20 -11.53
C ASP A 270 -0.40 1.54 -10.72
N GLN A 271 -0.32 2.64 -9.96
CA GLN A 271 -1.39 3.19 -9.13
C GLN A 271 -1.31 4.72 -9.07
N LEU A 272 -2.45 5.35 -8.78
CA LEU A 272 -2.59 6.80 -8.72
C LEU A 272 -3.24 7.25 -7.42
N VAL A 273 -2.66 8.25 -6.78
CA VAL A 273 -3.31 9.04 -5.72
C VAL A 273 -3.56 10.45 -6.24
N VAL A 274 -4.83 10.84 -6.34
CA VAL A 274 -5.21 12.22 -6.69
C VAL A 274 -5.50 13.00 -5.41
N VAL A 275 -4.74 14.08 -5.20
CA VAL A 275 -4.91 14.98 -4.06
C VAL A 275 -5.77 16.17 -4.48
N ALA A 276 -6.99 16.22 -3.94
CA ALA A 276 -7.93 17.31 -4.15
C ALA A 276 -8.10 18.13 -2.86
N PRO A 277 -8.15 19.47 -2.92
CA PRO A 277 -8.48 20.27 -1.75
C PRO A 277 -9.98 20.18 -1.46
N ALA A 278 -10.37 20.42 -0.20
CA ALA A 278 -11.77 20.57 0.21
C ALA A 278 -12.36 21.93 -0.22
N GLU A 279 -12.28 22.23 -1.52
CA GLU A 279 -12.71 23.48 -2.18
C GLU A 279 -13.57 23.12 -3.40
N LEU A 280 -14.50 24.00 -3.81
CA LEU A 280 -15.41 23.76 -4.94
C LEU A 280 -14.63 23.50 -6.24
N ASP A 281 -13.74 24.43 -6.62
CA ASP A 281 -12.86 24.30 -7.79
C ASP A 281 -11.87 23.12 -7.66
N GLY A 282 -11.66 22.64 -6.43
CA GLY A 282 -10.82 21.47 -6.15
C GLY A 282 -11.41 20.17 -6.68
N ALA A 283 -12.74 20.04 -6.66
CA ALA A 283 -13.43 18.86 -7.15
C ALA A 283 -13.28 18.72 -8.67
N GLU A 284 -13.50 19.83 -9.40
CA GLU A 284 -13.37 19.89 -10.86
C GLU A 284 -11.95 19.55 -11.32
N LEU A 285 -10.94 20.13 -10.68
CA LEU A 285 -9.53 19.85 -10.99
C LEU A 285 -9.12 18.40 -10.66
N GLY A 286 -9.67 17.82 -9.59
CA GLY A 286 -9.52 16.41 -9.28
C GLY A 286 -10.16 15.52 -10.34
N ALA A 287 -11.38 15.84 -10.78
CA ALA A 287 -12.10 15.13 -11.83
C ALA A 287 -11.32 15.16 -13.15
N PHE A 288 -10.84 16.33 -13.56
CA PHE A 288 -10.03 16.51 -14.76
C PHE A 288 -8.76 15.63 -14.74
N THR A 289 -8.14 15.47 -13.57
CA THR A 289 -6.99 14.55 -13.41
C THR A 289 -7.39 13.09 -13.69
N LEU A 290 -8.55 12.66 -13.19
CA LEU A 290 -9.06 11.31 -13.39
C LEU A 290 -9.49 11.07 -14.84
N GLU A 291 -10.16 12.06 -15.45
CA GLU A 291 -10.54 12.04 -16.87
C GLU A 291 -9.31 11.90 -17.77
N PHE A 292 -8.27 12.71 -17.54
CA PHE A 292 -7.02 12.63 -18.29
C PHE A 292 -6.40 11.22 -18.26
N VAL A 293 -6.43 10.56 -17.10
CA VAL A 293 -5.92 9.20 -16.96
C VAL A 293 -6.89 8.17 -17.54
N ALA A 294 -8.19 8.38 -17.43
CA ALA A 294 -9.20 7.51 -18.04
C ALA A 294 -9.12 7.53 -19.57
N ASP A 295 -8.84 8.69 -20.17
CA ASP A 295 -8.69 8.84 -21.62
C ASP A 295 -7.50 8.05 -22.18
N SER A 296 -6.44 7.89 -21.37
CA SER A 296 -5.20 7.21 -21.79
C SER A 296 -5.09 5.75 -21.33
N ARG A 297 -5.63 5.42 -20.13
CA ARG A 297 -5.52 4.10 -19.50
C ARG A 297 -6.85 3.34 -19.43
N GLY A 298 -7.96 4.01 -19.72
CA GLY A 298 -9.32 3.48 -19.58
C GLY A 298 -9.94 3.76 -18.22
N VAL A 299 -11.26 3.90 -18.19
CA VAL A 299 -12.06 4.14 -16.97
C VAL A 299 -11.89 3.02 -15.95
N GLU A 300 -11.76 1.76 -16.40
CA GLU A 300 -11.59 0.63 -15.49
C GLU A 300 -10.24 0.69 -14.75
N TRP A 301 -9.18 1.13 -15.42
CA TRP A 301 -7.90 1.36 -14.77
C TRP A 301 -8.05 2.37 -13.63
N VAL A 302 -8.76 3.47 -13.86
CA VAL A 302 -9.02 4.49 -12.82
C VAL A 302 -9.85 3.91 -11.68
N ARG A 303 -10.90 3.15 -11.99
CA ARG A 303 -11.76 2.47 -11.02
C ARG A 303 -10.99 1.51 -10.13
N GLU A 304 -10.06 0.75 -10.69
CA GLU A 304 -9.32 -0.28 -9.97
C GLU A 304 -8.07 0.26 -9.28
N ARG A 305 -7.38 1.26 -9.84
CA ARG A 305 -6.01 1.64 -9.47
C ARG A 305 -5.85 3.05 -8.92
N ALA A 306 -6.88 3.90 -9.01
CA ALA A 306 -6.84 5.24 -8.45
C ALA A 306 -7.47 5.32 -7.05
N VAL A 307 -6.93 6.22 -6.23
CA VAL A 307 -7.47 6.63 -4.93
C VAL A 307 -7.52 8.16 -4.91
N VAL A 308 -8.63 8.73 -4.46
CA VAL A 308 -8.75 10.18 -4.24
C VAL A 308 -8.60 10.46 -2.76
N VAL A 309 -7.84 11.52 -2.43
CA VAL A 309 -7.80 12.08 -1.08
C VAL A 309 -8.27 13.53 -1.12
N ILE A 310 -9.37 13.79 -0.41
CA ILE A 310 -9.84 15.14 -0.11
C ILE A 310 -9.04 15.65 1.08
N ASN A 311 -8.09 16.53 0.82
CA ASN A 311 -7.11 17.00 1.79
C ASN A 311 -7.53 18.32 2.45
N ARG A 312 -6.99 18.57 3.65
CA ARG A 312 -7.20 19.78 4.46
C ARG A 312 -8.66 20.02 4.83
N VAL A 313 -9.40 18.95 5.09
CA VAL A 313 -10.80 19.07 5.54
C VAL A 313 -10.83 19.77 6.90
N VAL A 314 -11.65 20.81 7.01
CA VAL A 314 -11.97 21.51 8.27
C VAL A 314 -13.44 21.30 8.62
N ARG A 315 -13.78 21.40 9.91
CA ARG A 315 -15.15 21.11 10.39
C ARG A 315 -16.18 22.11 9.84
N ASP A 316 -15.83 23.38 9.76
CA ASP A 316 -16.74 24.46 9.39
C ASP A 316 -16.56 24.89 7.92
N THR A 317 -16.49 23.93 7.00
CA THR A 317 -16.42 24.22 5.55
C THR A 317 -17.81 24.45 4.96
N GLN A 318 -17.91 25.40 4.03
CA GLN A 318 -19.13 25.65 3.24
C GLN A 318 -19.27 24.67 2.06
N VAL A 319 -18.24 23.85 1.80
CA VAL A 319 -18.21 22.90 0.70
C VAL A 319 -18.81 21.57 1.15
N ASP A 320 -19.68 20.99 0.33
CA ASP A 320 -20.22 19.64 0.58
C ASP A 320 -19.17 18.55 0.28
N VAL A 321 -18.29 18.33 1.26
CA VAL A 321 -17.24 17.29 1.19
C VAL A 321 -17.84 15.89 1.05
N SER A 322 -19.05 15.65 1.57
CA SER A 322 -19.72 14.36 1.44
C SER A 322 -20.23 14.13 0.02
N GLY A 323 -20.78 15.17 -0.61
CA GLY A 323 -21.12 15.17 -2.03
C GLY A 323 -19.90 14.93 -2.92
N MET A 324 -18.78 15.61 -2.65
CA MET A 324 -17.51 15.40 -3.37
C MET A 324 -17.02 13.96 -3.25
N GLU A 325 -17.03 13.40 -2.02
CA GLU A 325 -16.66 12.00 -1.80
C GLU A 325 -17.59 11.03 -2.55
N GLY A 326 -18.89 11.31 -2.53
CA GLY A 326 -19.90 10.59 -3.30
C GLY A 326 -19.57 10.60 -4.79
N TYR A 327 -19.28 11.77 -5.36
CA TYR A 327 -18.87 11.90 -6.77
C TYR A 327 -17.63 11.06 -7.09
N PHE A 328 -16.54 11.23 -6.33
CA PHE A 328 -15.28 10.52 -6.62
C PHE A 328 -15.38 9.01 -6.47
N ARG A 329 -16.17 8.50 -5.52
CA ARG A 329 -16.38 7.05 -5.35
C ARG A 329 -16.97 6.36 -6.59
N HIS A 330 -17.59 7.09 -7.52
CA HIS A 330 -18.05 6.51 -8.79
C HIS A 330 -16.91 6.30 -9.79
N TRP A 331 -15.82 7.04 -9.64
CA TRP A 331 -14.65 7.01 -10.51
C TRP A 331 -13.54 6.10 -10.01
N VAL A 332 -13.29 6.07 -8.70
CA VAL A 332 -12.08 5.48 -8.11
C VAL A 332 -12.37 4.39 -7.10
N ARG A 333 -11.36 3.55 -6.83
CA ARG A 333 -11.43 2.44 -5.87
C ARG A 333 -11.81 2.90 -4.47
N ALA A 334 -11.22 4.02 -4.04
CA ALA A 334 -11.48 4.61 -2.74
C ALA A 334 -11.35 6.13 -2.79
N CYS A 335 -12.20 6.81 -2.02
CA CYS A 335 -12.08 8.23 -1.73
C CYS A 335 -12.03 8.43 -0.22
N LEU A 336 -10.99 9.10 0.28
CA LEU A 336 -10.76 9.31 1.71
C LEU A 336 -10.61 10.80 2.01
N ARG A 337 -10.77 11.14 3.29
CA ARG A 337 -10.58 12.49 3.80
C ARG A 337 -9.35 12.52 4.70
N VAL A 338 -8.55 13.57 4.55
CA VAL A 338 -7.50 13.91 5.51
C VAL A 338 -7.78 15.30 6.07
N SER A 339 -7.98 15.34 7.38
CA SER A 339 -8.26 16.53 8.14
C SER A 339 -7.06 17.47 8.15
N GLN A 340 -7.31 18.77 8.26
CA GLN A 340 -6.23 19.73 8.45
C GLN A 340 -5.52 19.47 9.79
N ASP A 341 -4.23 19.16 9.70
CA ASP A 341 -3.36 18.98 10.86
C ASP A 341 -2.51 20.26 11.11
N PRO A 342 -2.39 20.74 12.36
CA PRO A 342 -1.62 21.95 12.69
C PRO A 342 -0.13 21.87 12.29
N HIS A 343 0.52 20.72 12.50
CA HIS A 343 1.92 20.52 12.15
C HIS A 343 2.10 20.58 10.63
N LEU A 344 1.26 19.85 9.89
CA LEU A 344 1.30 19.82 8.43
C LEU A 344 0.98 21.19 7.80
N LYS A 345 0.11 21.98 8.44
CA LYS A 345 -0.28 23.33 8.00
C LYS A 345 0.87 24.33 8.16
N SER A 346 1.65 24.22 9.23
CA SER A 346 2.77 25.13 9.50
C SER A 346 3.84 25.10 8.40
N GLY A 347 3.91 24.00 7.65
CA GLY A 347 4.95 23.78 6.65
C GLY A 347 6.28 23.40 7.31
N GLY A 348 7.35 23.39 6.52
CA GLY A 348 8.67 23.02 7.02
C GLY A 348 8.86 21.51 7.21
N ILE A 349 9.92 21.17 7.95
CA ILE A 349 10.39 19.80 8.13
C ILE A 349 9.31 18.97 8.84
N PHE A 350 9.02 17.83 8.23
CA PHE A 350 8.10 16.84 8.70
C PHE A 350 8.67 16.10 9.93
N ASP A 351 7.83 15.91 10.96
CA ASP A 351 8.15 15.10 12.15
C ASP A 351 6.91 14.27 12.49
N TRP A 352 7.03 12.94 12.38
CA TRP A 352 5.91 12.02 12.60
C TRP A 352 5.35 12.11 14.02
N ARG A 353 6.17 12.50 15.00
CA ARG A 353 5.77 12.59 16.41
C ARG A 353 4.84 13.76 16.69
N LEU A 354 4.78 14.75 15.80
CA LEU A 354 3.95 15.94 15.92
C LEU A 354 2.63 15.83 15.15
N ILE A 355 2.44 14.78 14.34
CA ILE A 355 1.16 14.51 13.68
C ILE A 355 0.11 14.17 14.74
N SER A 356 -1.07 14.79 14.65
CA SER A 356 -2.20 14.44 15.51
C SER A 356 -2.63 12.98 15.30
N ARG A 357 -3.12 12.34 16.37
CA ARG A 357 -3.66 10.97 16.29
C ARG A 357 -4.76 10.80 15.23
N ALA A 358 -5.57 11.85 15.01
CA ALA A 358 -6.61 11.83 14.00
C ALA A 358 -6.03 11.75 12.58
N ALA A 359 -5.06 12.62 12.27
CA ALA A 359 -4.38 12.60 10.98
C ALA A 359 -3.56 11.31 10.79
N ASP A 360 -2.92 10.78 11.83
CA ASP A 360 -2.20 9.49 11.76
C ASP A 360 -3.11 8.32 11.36
N GLU A 361 -4.32 8.27 11.92
CA GLU A 361 -5.32 7.25 11.59
C GLU A 361 -5.88 7.43 10.17
N GLU A 362 -6.10 8.67 9.71
CA GLU A 362 -6.55 8.98 8.35
C GLU A 362 -5.46 8.65 7.31
N ILE A 363 -4.20 8.99 7.59
CA ILE A 363 -3.05 8.63 6.74
C ILE A 363 -2.84 7.12 6.73
N LEU A 364 -3.04 6.44 7.87
CA LEU A 364 -3.02 4.98 7.93
C LEU A 364 -4.12 4.38 7.04
N ALA A 365 -5.32 4.95 7.04
CA ALA A 365 -6.39 4.51 6.15
C ALA A 365 -6.03 4.68 4.67
N LEU A 366 -5.51 5.85 4.29
CA LEU A 366 -5.03 6.10 2.93
C LEU A 366 -3.91 5.14 2.54
N THR A 367 -2.93 4.95 3.41
CA THR A 367 -1.81 4.01 3.19
C THR A 367 -2.31 2.58 3.03
N GLY A 368 -3.32 2.19 3.80
CA GLY A 368 -4.01 0.91 3.66
C GLY A 368 -4.66 0.74 2.29
N GLU A 369 -5.43 1.72 1.84
CA GLU A 369 -6.09 1.68 0.52
C GLU A 369 -5.11 1.69 -0.65
N VAL A 370 -3.98 2.38 -0.52
CA VAL A 370 -2.91 2.32 -1.54
C VAL A 370 -2.24 0.95 -1.53
N ALA A 371 -1.94 0.41 -0.36
CA ALA A 371 -1.24 -0.86 -0.22
C ALA A 371 -2.08 -2.06 -0.68
N THR A 372 -3.40 -2.05 -0.49
CA THR A 372 -4.28 -3.10 -1.03
C THR A 372 -4.19 -3.18 -2.56
N GLY A 373 -4.00 -2.05 -3.24
CA GLY A 373 -3.80 -2.03 -4.69
C GLY A 373 -2.49 -2.65 -5.17
N PHE A 374 -1.50 -2.89 -4.29
CA PHE A 374 -0.28 -3.64 -4.66
C PHE A 374 -0.56 -5.09 -5.05
N SER A 375 -1.70 -5.63 -4.63
CA SER A 375 -2.15 -6.97 -5.03
C SER A 375 -2.49 -7.07 -6.51
N LEU A 376 -2.77 -5.95 -7.18
CA LEU A 376 -3.11 -5.88 -8.61
C LEU A 376 -1.89 -6.05 -9.54
N GLY A 377 -0.68 -6.08 -8.99
CA GLY A 377 0.57 -6.17 -9.77
C GLY A 377 0.83 -4.96 -10.67
N ARG A 378 1.87 -5.08 -11.50
CA ARG A 378 2.26 -4.03 -12.46
C ARG A 378 1.18 -3.77 -13.49
N SER A 379 1.00 -2.51 -13.83
CA SER A 379 0.13 -2.09 -14.93
C SER A 379 0.94 -2.04 -16.21
N VAL A 380 0.74 -3.02 -17.09
CA VAL A 380 1.27 -2.94 -18.46
C VAL A 380 0.46 -1.88 -19.20
N PRO A 381 1.08 -0.84 -19.80
CA PRO A 381 0.36 0.08 -20.66
C PRO A 381 -0.27 -0.70 -21.81
N GLY A 382 -1.57 -0.49 -22.06
CA GLY A 382 -2.22 -1.07 -23.23
C GLY A 382 -1.44 -0.68 -24.49
N ALA A 383 -1.22 -1.64 -25.40
CA ALA A 383 -0.76 -1.30 -26.73
C ALA A 383 -1.81 -0.34 -27.31
N ALA A 384 -1.42 0.91 -27.58
CA ALA A 384 -2.27 1.79 -28.37
C ALA A 384 -2.56 1.05 -29.67
N GLU A 385 -3.84 0.73 -29.95
CA GLU A 385 -4.21 0.27 -31.28
C GLU A 385 -3.75 1.34 -32.27
N PRO A 386 -2.94 0.99 -33.28
CA PRO A 386 -2.60 1.93 -34.32
C PRO A 386 -3.89 2.35 -35.03
N ALA A 387 -4.12 3.67 -35.08
CA ALA A 387 -5.23 4.28 -35.79
C ALA A 387 -5.21 3.99 -37.30
#